data_AF-A0A5N5D7V4-F1
#
_entry.id   AF-A0A5N5D7V4-F1
#
_cell.length_a   1.000
_cell.length_b   1.000
_cell.length_c   1.000
_cell.angle_alpha   90.00
_cell.angle_beta   90.00
_cell.angle_gamma   90.00
#
_symmetry.space_group_name_H-M   'P 1'
#
loop_
_entity.id
_entity.type
_entity.pdbx_description
1 polymer ?
#
loop_
_entity_poly.entity_id
_entity_poly.type
_entity_poly.pdbx_seq_one_letter_code
_entity_poly.pdbx_strand_id
1 'polypeptide(L)'
;MKLPALSLFLSTAAASGPLFLMHGYSVVIFPSNSSSNPGDSKVVTANFFSYGTATGYLSFGWWLPPSASTNHTGCVARPESYDWYEYSTGNCTATDCHVHCVNYPSDDPETKFLDDDYVVHFLDIGPGDEGKMHVSYFDKENGGYAVGKRRVLNAPGADRETAKECHDAFLTMQELQDRRNLPIDFELVNPCPRHEDSAQMVLSEL
;
A
#
# COMPACT_ATOMS: atom_id res chain seq x y z
N MET A 1 -12.00 -53.91 13.48
CA MET A 1 -12.23 -52.69 14.27
C MET A 1 -11.22 -51.65 13.80
N LYS A 2 -11.64 -50.67 12.99
CA LYS A 2 -10.81 -49.54 12.53
C LYS A 2 -11.55 -48.26 12.92
N LEU A 3 -10.92 -47.43 13.74
CA LEU A 3 -11.46 -46.10 14.10
C LEU A 3 -11.34 -45.16 12.88
N PRO A 4 -12.31 -44.26 12.67
CA PRO A 4 -12.14 -43.16 11.73
C PRO A 4 -11.26 -42.07 12.37
N ALA A 5 -10.27 -41.59 11.61
CA ALA A 5 -9.49 -40.42 11.95
C ALA A 5 -10.39 -39.17 11.84
N LEU A 6 -10.62 -38.53 12.98
CA LEU A 6 -11.30 -37.26 13.12
C LEU A 6 -10.35 -36.15 12.62
N SER A 7 -10.49 -35.72 11.38
CA SER A 7 -9.83 -34.50 10.90
C SER A 7 -10.50 -33.29 11.55
N LEU A 8 -9.92 -32.81 12.66
CA LEU A 8 -10.14 -31.44 13.09
C LEU A 8 -9.52 -30.52 12.03
N PHE A 9 -10.35 -29.84 11.26
CA PHE A 9 -9.96 -28.58 10.63
C PHE A 9 -9.67 -27.61 11.77
N LEU A 10 -8.40 -27.46 12.14
CA LEU A 10 -7.96 -26.26 12.84
C LEU A 10 -8.13 -25.10 11.85
N SER A 11 -9.28 -24.45 11.91
CA SER A 11 -9.41 -23.08 11.44
C SER A 11 -8.50 -22.24 12.33
N THR A 12 -7.23 -22.11 11.94
CA THR A 12 -6.40 -21.01 12.42
C THR A 12 -7.11 -19.75 11.98
N ALA A 13 -7.82 -19.12 12.92
CA ALA A 13 -8.24 -17.74 12.76
C ALA A 13 -6.96 -16.94 12.49
N ALA A 14 -6.70 -16.66 11.22
CA ALA A 14 -5.69 -15.69 10.85
C ALA A 14 -6.04 -14.43 11.62
N ALA A 15 -5.10 -13.95 12.44
CA ALA A 15 -5.27 -12.69 13.13
C ALA A 15 -5.56 -11.64 12.05
N SER A 16 -6.82 -11.20 11.97
CA SER A 16 -7.25 -10.18 11.04
C SER A 16 -6.66 -8.87 11.52
N GLY A 17 -5.41 -8.60 11.17
CA GLY A 17 -4.81 -7.29 11.37
C GLY A 17 -5.59 -6.22 10.61
N PRO A 18 -5.34 -4.94 10.92
CA PRO A 18 -6.11 -3.85 10.37
C PRO A 18 -6.00 -3.87 8.84
N LEU A 19 -7.16 -3.92 8.20
CA LEU A 19 -7.28 -3.75 6.77
C LEU A 19 -7.28 -2.25 6.45
N PHE A 20 -6.33 -1.79 5.65
CA PHE A 20 -6.26 -0.39 5.26
C PHE A 20 -6.16 -0.25 3.75
N LEU A 21 -7.04 0.60 3.20
CA LEU A 21 -6.90 1.11 1.85
C LEU A 21 -6.45 2.57 1.97
N MET A 22 -5.36 2.92 1.30
CA MET A 22 -4.72 4.22 1.46
C MET A 22 -4.30 4.84 0.14
N HIS A 23 -4.29 6.17 0.12
CA HIS A 23 -3.63 6.98 -0.88
C HIS A 23 -2.30 7.49 -0.32
N GLY A 24 -1.20 7.13 -0.96
CA GLY A 24 0.17 7.35 -0.49
C GLY A 24 0.99 8.27 -1.40
N TYR A 25 1.94 8.95 -0.77
CA TYR A 25 2.96 9.76 -1.44
C TYR A 25 4.30 9.43 -0.80
N SER A 26 5.29 9.07 -1.63
CA SER A 26 6.62 8.73 -1.14
C SER A 26 7.71 9.43 -1.95
N VAL A 27 8.76 9.84 -1.25
CA VAL A 27 10.06 10.18 -1.85
C VAL A 27 10.92 8.94 -1.73
N VAL A 28 11.44 8.43 -2.84
CA VAL A 28 12.36 7.29 -2.88
C VAL A 28 13.74 7.80 -3.23
N ILE A 29 14.70 7.43 -2.40
CA ILE A 29 16.10 7.86 -2.50
C ILE A 29 16.94 6.61 -2.72
N PHE A 30 17.65 6.60 -3.84
CA PHE A 30 18.63 5.57 -4.17
C PHE A 30 20.03 6.15 -3.94
N PRO A 31 20.78 5.65 -2.94
CA PRO A 31 22.15 6.07 -2.70
C PRO A 31 23.05 5.92 -3.93
N SER A 32 24.07 6.77 -4.02
CA SER A 32 25.08 6.66 -5.07
C SER A 32 26.05 5.52 -4.77
N ASN A 33 26.28 4.63 -5.73
CA ASN A 33 27.28 3.56 -5.61
C ASN A 33 28.73 4.09 -5.68
N SER A 34 28.93 5.35 -6.09
CA SER A 34 30.26 5.93 -6.29
C SER A 34 30.61 7.06 -5.32
N SER A 35 29.68 7.47 -4.46
CA SER A 35 29.85 8.62 -3.57
C SER A 35 29.07 8.44 -2.27
N SER A 36 29.69 8.79 -1.15
CA SER A 36 29.02 8.87 0.15
C SER A 36 28.33 10.22 0.38
N ASN A 37 28.40 11.15 -0.58
CA ASN A 37 27.73 12.46 -0.47
C ASN A 37 26.23 12.29 -0.78
N PRO A 38 25.32 12.62 0.17
CA PRO A 38 23.89 12.47 -0.05
C PRO A 38 23.36 13.20 -1.29
N GLY A 39 23.98 14.32 -1.68
CA GLY A 39 23.60 15.11 -2.85
C GLY A 39 23.74 14.37 -4.19
N ASP A 40 24.51 13.29 -4.23
CA ASP A 40 24.71 12.48 -5.44
C ASP A 40 23.67 11.34 -5.57
N SER A 41 22.72 11.25 -4.63
CA SER A 41 21.67 10.23 -4.64
C SER A 41 20.64 10.52 -5.74
N LYS A 42 20.10 9.46 -6.35
CA LYS A 42 18.95 9.59 -7.25
C LYS A 42 17.68 9.70 -6.41
N VAL A 43 16.88 10.74 -6.67
CA VAL A 43 15.59 10.95 -6.00
C VAL A 43 14.47 10.83 -7.03
N VAL A 44 13.47 10.02 -6.71
CA VAL A 44 12.20 9.94 -7.45
C VAL A 44 11.04 10.08 -6.47
N THR A 45 9.87 10.43 -6.95
CA THR A 45 8.65 10.41 -6.12
C THR A 45 7.65 9.41 -6.67
N ALA A 46 6.78 8.94 -5.79
CA ALA A 46 5.69 8.06 -6.13
C ALA A 46 4.39 8.59 -5.54
N ASN A 47 3.33 8.47 -6.33
CA ASN A 47 1.95 8.58 -5.88
C ASN A 47 1.29 7.22 -6.12
N PHE A 48 0.56 6.68 -5.15
CA PHE A 48 0.08 5.31 -5.25
C PHE A 48 -1.14 5.06 -4.38
N PHE A 49 -1.90 4.03 -4.73
CA PHE A 49 -2.91 3.45 -3.86
C PHE A 49 -2.41 2.10 -3.35
N SER A 50 -2.72 1.76 -2.10
CA SER A 50 -2.29 0.51 -1.49
C SER A 50 -3.38 -0.09 -0.60
N TYR A 51 -3.63 -1.38 -0.77
CA TYR A 51 -4.45 -2.22 0.09
C TYR A 51 -3.51 -3.07 0.94
N GLY A 52 -3.45 -2.78 2.22
CA GLY A 52 -2.60 -3.50 3.16
C GLY A 52 -3.40 -4.35 4.14
N THR A 53 -2.81 -5.50 4.47
CA THR A 53 -3.28 -6.48 5.44
C THR A 53 -2.17 -6.78 6.45
N ALA A 54 -2.42 -7.71 7.38
CA ALA A 54 -1.36 -8.20 8.27
C ALA A 54 -0.27 -9.01 7.56
N THR A 55 -0.59 -9.62 6.42
CA THR A 55 0.27 -10.58 5.73
C THR A 55 0.90 -10.03 4.45
N GLY A 56 0.58 -8.80 4.05
CA GLY A 56 1.10 -8.20 2.83
C GLY A 56 0.23 -7.06 2.32
N TYR A 57 0.56 -6.57 1.14
CA TYR A 57 -0.21 -5.52 0.47
C TYR A 57 -0.27 -5.74 -1.04
N LEU A 58 -1.20 -5.03 -1.68
CA LEU A 58 -1.29 -4.83 -3.12
C LEU A 58 -1.36 -3.33 -3.41
N SER A 59 -0.51 -2.86 -4.31
CA SER A 59 -0.36 -1.44 -4.64
C SER A 59 -0.28 -1.22 -6.14
N PHE A 60 -0.71 -0.03 -6.59
CA PHE A 60 -0.44 0.49 -7.93
C PHE A 60 -0.14 1.97 -7.85
N GLY A 61 0.66 2.50 -8.78
CA GLY A 61 1.04 3.90 -8.74
C GLY A 61 1.79 4.43 -9.94
N TRP A 62 2.29 5.65 -9.77
CA TRP A 62 3.02 6.42 -10.77
C TRP A 62 4.37 6.84 -10.24
N TRP A 63 5.39 6.80 -11.10
CA TRP A 63 6.65 7.46 -10.88
C TRP A 63 6.55 8.90 -11.33
N LEU A 64 6.95 9.82 -10.46
CA LEU A 64 6.80 11.24 -10.68
C LEU A 64 8.14 11.98 -10.51
N PRO A 65 8.36 13.05 -11.27
CA PRO A 65 9.46 13.97 -11.00
C PRO A 65 9.32 14.62 -9.61
N PRO A 66 10.41 14.80 -8.85
CA PRO A 66 10.40 15.57 -7.60
C PRO A 66 10.37 17.09 -7.88
N SER A 67 9.29 17.59 -8.51
CA SER A 67 9.14 19.00 -8.87
C SER A 67 7.81 19.59 -8.42
N ALA A 68 7.80 20.87 -8.04
CA ALA A 68 6.59 21.63 -7.75
C ALA A 68 5.68 21.82 -8.98
N SER A 69 6.23 21.68 -10.19
CA SER A 69 5.48 21.75 -11.45
C SER A 69 4.92 20.41 -11.92
N THR A 70 5.10 19.34 -11.14
CA THR A 70 4.64 18.00 -11.51
C THR A 70 3.12 17.95 -11.59
N ASN A 71 2.60 17.39 -12.67
CA ASN A 71 1.18 17.18 -12.84
C ASN A 71 0.74 15.90 -12.10
N HIS A 72 -0.18 16.05 -11.15
CA HIS A 72 -0.73 14.94 -10.35
C HIS A 72 -2.15 14.56 -10.75
N THR A 73 -2.78 15.24 -11.72
CA THR A 73 -4.20 15.05 -12.08
C THR A 73 -4.51 13.63 -12.58
N GLY A 74 -3.52 12.90 -13.11
CA GLY A 74 -3.68 11.51 -13.54
C GLY A 74 -3.56 10.47 -12.41
N CYS A 75 -3.09 10.87 -11.22
CA CYS A 75 -2.88 9.96 -10.09
C CYS A 75 -4.18 9.74 -9.32
N VAL A 76 -5.11 9.01 -9.93
CA VAL A 76 -6.47 8.81 -9.41
C VAL A 76 -6.81 7.33 -9.22
N ALA A 77 -7.76 7.05 -8.34
CA ALA A 77 -8.14 5.70 -7.93
C ALA A 77 -8.69 4.79 -9.06
N ARG A 78 -9.39 5.36 -10.06
CA ARG A 78 -9.77 4.69 -11.32
C ARG A 78 -9.00 5.31 -12.48
N PRO A 79 -7.73 4.97 -12.67
CA PRO A 79 -6.92 5.61 -13.68
C PRO A 79 -7.09 4.96 -15.05
N GLU A 80 -6.78 5.71 -16.11
CA GLU A 80 -6.61 5.15 -17.46
C GLU A 80 -5.31 4.35 -17.57
N SER A 81 -4.27 4.77 -16.85
CA SER A 81 -2.97 4.10 -16.78
C SER A 81 -2.26 4.36 -15.44
N TYR A 82 -1.37 3.45 -15.06
CA TYR A 82 -0.44 3.56 -13.95
C TYR A 82 0.91 3.00 -14.39
N ASP A 83 2.01 3.44 -13.79
CA ASP A 83 3.37 3.08 -14.25
C ASP A 83 3.83 1.73 -13.70
N TRP A 84 3.37 1.39 -12.50
CA TRP A 84 3.79 0.17 -11.81
C TRP A 84 2.67 -0.39 -10.93
N TYR A 85 2.80 -1.69 -10.66
CA TYR A 85 2.06 -2.36 -9.61
C TYR A 85 3.00 -3.23 -8.78
N GLU A 86 2.61 -3.45 -7.54
CA GLU A 86 3.45 -4.13 -6.57
C GLU A 86 2.57 -4.96 -5.63
N TYR A 87 3.01 -6.17 -5.32
CA TYR A 87 2.44 -6.92 -4.22
C TYR A 87 3.54 -7.34 -3.25
N SER A 88 3.13 -7.68 -2.05
CA SER A 88 4.04 -8.25 -1.06
C SER A 88 3.41 -9.38 -0.29
N THR A 89 4.30 -10.17 0.30
CA THR A 89 4.02 -11.07 1.40
C THR A 89 4.92 -10.67 2.57
N GLY A 90 4.44 -10.76 3.80
CA GLY A 90 5.20 -10.31 4.94
C GLY A 90 4.51 -10.53 6.26
N ASN A 91 5.12 -9.95 7.29
CA ASN A 91 4.62 -9.99 8.65
C ASN A 91 4.71 -8.59 9.25
N CYS A 92 3.54 -8.05 9.61
CA CYS A 92 3.39 -6.73 10.18
C CYS A 92 3.09 -6.78 11.67
N THR A 93 3.77 -5.92 12.43
CA THR A 93 3.41 -5.54 13.79
C THR A 93 2.68 -4.20 13.81
N ALA A 94 2.46 -3.64 15.00
CA ALA A 94 1.87 -2.31 15.13
C ALA A 94 2.81 -1.18 14.66
N THR A 95 4.12 -1.42 14.63
CA THR A 95 5.15 -0.40 14.41
C THR A 95 6.03 -0.66 13.20
N ASP A 96 6.13 -1.91 12.77
CA ASP A 96 6.97 -2.32 11.65
C ASP A 96 6.28 -3.36 10.77
N CYS A 97 6.78 -3.49 9.54
CA CYS A 97 6.47 -4.60 8.65
C CYS A 97 7.75 -5.07 7.97
N HIS A 98 7.99 -6.38 8.00
CA HIS A 98 9.00 -7.02 7.18
C HIS A 98 8.31 -7.65 5.99
N VAL A 99 8.63 -7.21 4.78
CA VAL A 99 7.94 -7.64 3.57
C VAL A 99 8.93 -8.09 2.51
N HIS A 100 8.57 -9.16 1.83
CA HIS A 100 9.10 -9.51 0.53
C HIS A 100 8.19 -8.89 -0.53
N CYS A 101 8.73 -8.04 -1.38
CA CYS A 101 7.96 -7.31 -2.39
C CYS A 101 8.37 -7.69 -3.80
N VAL A 102 7.38 -7.66 -4.69
CA VAL A 102 7.59 -7.85 -6.11
C VAL A 102 6.89 -6.74 -6.87
N ASN A 103 7.67 -5.93 -7.58
CA ASN A 103 7.21 -4.78 -8.36
C ASN A 103 7.35 -5.07 -9.85
N TYR A 104 6.34 -4.68 -10.62
CA TYR A 104 6.31 -4.82 -12.07
C TYR A 104 5.98 -3.46 -12.70
N PRO A 105 6.63 -3.12 -13.83
CA PRO A 105 6.17 -2.04 -14.67
C PRO A 105 4.87 -2.47 -15.36
N SER A 106 3.94 -1.54 -15.54
CA SER A 106 2.61 -1.86 -16.10
C SER A 106 2.63 -2.20 -17.58
N ASP A 107 3.61 -1.67 -18.32
CA ASP A 107 3.82 -1.87 -19.74
C ASP A 107 4.61 -3.15 -20.07
N ASP A 108 5.34 -3.70 -19.10
CA ASP A 108 6.05 -4.98 -19.20
C ASP A 108 5.80 -5.88 -17.97
N PRO A 109 4.60 -6.48 -17.87
CA PRO A 109 4.17 -7.26 -16.69
C PRO A 109 4.93 -8.58 -16.51
N GLU A 110 5.74 -9.00 -17.48
CA GLU A 110 6.52 -10.24 -17.41
C GLU A 110 7.88 -10.02 -16.75
N THR A 111 8.37 -8.77 -16.73
CA THR A 111 9.67 -8.42 -16.18
C THR A 111 9.53 -7.75 -14.83
N LYS A 112 10.00 -8.42 -13.78
CA LYS A 112 10.08 -7.84 -12.44
C LYS A 112 11.05 -6.66 -12.45
N PHE A 113 10.57 -5.49 -12.04
CA PHE A 113 11.43 -4.34 -11.75
C PHE A 113 12.15 -4.51 -10.41
N LEU A 114 11.47 -5.13 -9.44
CA LEU A 114 11.98 -5.41 -8.10
C LEU A 114 11.46 -6.77 -7.62
N ASP A 115 12.32 -7.50 -6.90
CA ASP A 115 12.03 -8.77 -6.23
C ASP A 115 12.98 -8.83 -5.03
N ASP A 116 12.55 -8.28 -3.89
CA ASP A 116 13.46 -8.03 -2.78
C ASP A 116 12.74 -7.84 -1.44
N ASP A 117 13.51 -7.97 -0.36
CA ASP A 117 13.04 -7.78 1.00
C ASP A 117 13.29 -6.34 1.47
N TYR A 118 12.27 -5.74 2.09
CA TYR A 118 12.42 -4.43 2.70
C TYR A 118 11.63 -4.31 4.01
N VAL A 119 12.03 -3.35 4.83
CA VAL A 119 11.42 -3.06 6.11
C VAL A 119 10.64 -1.77 6.01
N VAL A 120 9.44 -1.72 6.58
CA VAL A 120 8.64 -0.50 6.79
C VAL A 120 8.58 -0.21 8.27
N HIS A 121 8.81 1.04 8.65
CA HIS A 121 8.57 1.57 9.99
C HIS A 121 7.48 2.63 9.93
N PHE A 122 6.50 2.51 10.81
CA PHE A 122 5.47 3.53 10.99
C PHE A 122 5.93 4.52 12.05
N LEU A 123 5.95 5.80 11.69
CA LEU A 123 6.42 6.88 12.54
C LEU A 123 5.27 7.83 12.88
N ASP A 124 5.20 8.22 14.15
CA ASP A 124 4.38 9.31 14.63
C ASP A 124 5.32 10.39 15.20
N ILE A 125 5.54 11.43 14.40
CA ILE A 125 6.51 12.49 14.72
C ILE A 125 5.85 13.82 15.13
N GLY A 126 4.53 13.86 15.24
CA GLY A 126 3.82 15.09 15.51
C GLY A 126 2.30 14.92 15.56
N PRO A 127 1.56 15.97 15.96
CA PRO A 127 0.12 15.89 16.11
C PRO A 127 -0.59 15.74 14.75
N GLY A 128 -1.71 15.02 14.76
CA GLY A 128 -2.59 14.87 13.61
C GLY A 128 -2.07 13.91 12.54
N ASP A 129 -2.77 13.84 11.42
CA ASP A 129 -2.41 12.94 10.32
C ASP A 129 -1.15 13.39 9.56
N GLU A 130 -0.79 14.67 9.64
CA GLU A 130 0.44 15.20 9.05
C GLU A 130 1.71 14.69 9.72
N GLY A 131 1.63 14.34 11.01
CA GLY A 131 2.73 13.73 11.77
C GLY A 131 2.90 12.23 11.53
N LYS A 132 1.94 11.57 10.87
CA LYS A 132 1.98 10.15 10.58
C LYS A 132 2.73 9.89 9.28
N MET A 133 3.93 9.34 9.41
CA MET A 133 4.80 9.01 8.29
C MET A 133 5.14 7.53 8.28
N HIS A 134 5.73 7.08 7.19
CA HIS A 134 6.44 5.81 7.15
C HIS A 134 7.82 6.01 6.55
N VAL A 135 8.76 5.21 7.02
CA VAL A 135 10.08 5.06 6.42
C VAL A 135 10.21 3.62 5.99
N SER A 136 10.57 3.39 4.74
CA SER A 136 10.90 2.05 4.25
C SER A 136 12.32 1.99 3.72
N TYR A 137 12.98 0.84 3.81
CA TYR A 137 14.32 0.66 3.28
C TYR A 137 14.61 -0.81 2.95
N PHE A 138 15.41 -1.04 1.92
CA PHE A 138 16.04 -2.34 1.68
C PHE A 138 17.19 -2.50 2.65
N ASP A 139 17.17 -3.57 3.46
CA ASP A 139 18.17 -3.80 4.51
C ASP A 139 19.46 -4.40 3.92
N LYS A 140 20.14 -3.61 3.08
CA LYS A 140 21.36 -3.97 2.38
C LYS A 140 22.22 -2.75 2.07
N GLU A 141 23.50 -2.98 1.79
CA GLU A 141 24.43 -1.93 1.37
C GLU A 141 23.92 -1.24 0.09
N ASN A 142 23.91 0.10 0.10
CA ASN A 142 23.33 0.95 -0.96
C ASN A 142 21.85 0.64 -1.28
N GLY A 143 21.13 0.04 -0.33
CA GLY A 143 19.69 -0.14 -0.41
C GLY A 143 18.97 1.20 -0.54
N GLY A 144 17.99 1.25 -1.44
CA GLY A 144 17.08 2.39 -1.51
C GLY A 144 16.28 2.54 -0.21
N TYR A 145 15.88 3.77 0.09
CA TYR A 145 14.97 4.05 1.18
C TYR A 145 13.91 5.04 0.72
N ALA A 146 12.72 4.94 1.31
CA ALA A 146 11.63 5.84 1.03
C ALA A 146 11.10 6.47 2.31
N VAL A 147 10.67 7.72 2.20
CA VAL A 147 9.91 8.41 3.24
C VAL A 147 8.59 8.81 2.62
N GLY A 148 7.50 8.44 3.26
CA GLY A 148 6.19 8.70 2.72
C GLY A 148 5.16 9.06 3.77
N LYS A 149 4.08 9.65 3.27
CA LYS A 149 2.85 9.92 4.01
C LYS A 149 1.71 9.17 3.35
N ARG A 150 0.64 8.95 4.12
CA ARG A 150 -0.55 8.28 3.63
C ARG A 150 -1.81 8.94 4.17
N ARG A 151 -2.87 8.90 3.37
CA ARG A 151 -4.24 9.16 3.80
C ARG A 151 -5.00 7.84 3.76
N VAL A 152 -5.51 7.41 4.91
CA VAL A 152 -6.34 6.20 5.00
C VAL A 152 -7.73 6.54 4.45
N LEU A 153 -8.16 5.81 3.42
CA LEU A 153 -9.41 6.08 2.69
C LEU A 153 -10.61 5.38 3.34
N ASN A 154 -10.37 4.28 4.06
CA ASN A 154 -11.39 3.54 4.79
C ASN A 154 -11.50 3.94 6.27
N ALA A 155 -11.09 5.16 6.61
CA ALA A 155 -11.22 5.66 7.98
C ALA A 155 -12.71 5.91 8.34
N PRO A 156 -13.12 5.66 9.59
CA PRO A 156 -14.44 6.07 10.06
C PRO A 156 -14.65 7.58 9.88
N GLY A 157 -15.84 7.98 9.43
CA GLY A 157 -16.16 9.39 9.18
C GLY A 157 -15.61 9.97 7.88
N ALA A 158 -15.09 9.14 6.97
CA ALA A 158 -14.71 9.59 5.63
C ALA A 158 -15.90 10.25 4.91
N ASP A 159 -15.63 11.39 4.27
CA ASP A 159 -16.62 12.09 3.47
C ASP A 159 -17.00 11.30 2.19
N ARG A 160 -18.01 11.79 1.47
CA ARG A 160 -18.51 11.12 0.28
C ARG A 160 -17.46 10.98 -0.83
N GLU A 161 -16.56 11.95 -0.96
CA GLU A 161 -15.51 11.95 -1.98
C GLU A 161 -14.44 10.90 -1.65
N THR A 162 -13.98 10.86 -0.41
CA THR A 162 -13.02 9.88 0.10
C THR A 162 -13.61 8.47 0.07
N ALA A 163 -14.89 8.30 0.41
CA ALA A 163 -15.59 7.02 0.28
C ALA A 163 -15.64 6.55 -1.19
N LYS A 164 -15.96 7.46 -2.13
CA LYS A 164 -15.94 7.14 -3.56
C LYS A 164 -14.54 6.74 -4.02
N GLU A 165 -13.53 7.52 -3.66
CA GLU A 165 -12.13 7.24 -3.97
C GLU A 165 -11.67 5.89 -3.41
N CYS A 166 -12.12 5.54 -2.20
CA CYS A 166 -11.88 4.23 -1.60
C CYS A 166 -12.45 3.11 -2.49
N HIS A 167 -13.74 3.17 -2.84
CA HIS A 167 -14.38 2.15 -3.67
C HIS A 167 -13.70 2.03 -5.03
N ASP A 168 -13.38 3.17 -5.64
CA ASP A 168 -12.68 3.28 -6.92
C ASP A 168 -11.30 2.59 -6.87
N ALA A 169 -10.52 2.80 -5.80
CA ALA A 169 -9.19 2.22 -5.65
C ALA A 169 -9.27 0.71 -5.38
N PHE A 170 -10.25 0.28 -4.58
CA PHE A 170 -10.50 -1.13 -4.31
C PHE A 170 -10.87 -1.89 -5.61
N LEU A 171 -11.76 -1.34 -6.44
CA LEU A 171 -12.11 -1.93 -7.72
C LEU A 171 -10.91 -2.06 -8.66
N THR A 172 -10.04 -1.05 -8.71
CA THR A 172 -8.80 -1.13 -9.51
C THR A 172 -7.87 -2.24 -9.02
N MET A 173 -7.75 -2.45 -7.72
CA MET A 173 -6.95 -3.53 -7.15
C MET A 173 -7.53 -4.91 -7.42
N GLN A 174 -8.86 -5.06 -7.35
CA GLN A 174 -9.53 -6.30 -7.74
C GLN A 174 -9.28 -6.60 -9.23
N GLU A 175 -9.47 -5.62 -10.11
CA GLU A 175 -9.20 -5.79 -11.54
C GLU A 175 -7.72 -6.12 -11.81
N LEU A 176 -6.80 -5.50 -11.08
CA LEU A 176 -5.37 -5.79 -11.17
C LEU A 176 -5.08 -7.24 -10.77
N GLN A 177 -5.60 -7.68 -9.62
CA GLN A 177 -5.47 -9.05 -9.13
C GLN A 177 -6.01 -10.06 -10.15
N ASP A 178 -7.21 -9.82 -10.67
CA ASP A 178 -7.88 -10.72 -11.62
C ASP A 178 -7.15 -10.79 -12.97
N ARG A 179 -6.69 -9.65 -13.48
CA ARG A 179 -6.03 -9.58 -14.79
C ARG A 179 -4.61 -10.12 -14.78
N ARG A 180 -3.88 -9.92 -13.67
CA ARG A 180 -2.47 -10.31 -13.56
C ARG A 180 -2.28 -11.64 -12.84
N ASN A 181 -3.33 -12.18 -12.22
CA ASN A 181 -3.28 -13.42 -11.45
C ASN A 181 -2.12 -13.41 -10.43
N LEU A 182 -2.01 -12.33 -9.65
CA LEU A 182 -0.88 -12.15 -8.74
C LEU A 182 -0.94 -13.18 -7.61
N PRO A 183 0.20 -13.73 -7.17
CA PRO A 183 0.25 -14.73 -6.12
C PRO A 183 0.17 -14.11 -4.72
N ILE A 184 -0.87 -13.32 -4.44
CA ILE A 184 -1.15 -12.79 -3.09
C ILE A 184 -1.75 -13.87 -2.20
N ASP A 185 -1.41 -13.86 -0.91
CA ASP A 185 -1.85 -14.85 0.08
C ASP A 185 -3.03 -14.38 0.95
N PHE A 186 -3.67 -13.28 0.56
CA PHE A 186 -4.81 -12.67 1.24
C PHE A 186 -5.98 -12.42 0.28
N GLU A 187 -7.19 -12.35 0.84
CA GLU A 187 -8.40 -12.03 0.10
C GLU A 187 -8.62 -10.51 0.04
N LEU A 188 -9.00 -10.00 -1.14
CA LEU A 188 -9.43 -8.62 -1.30
C LEU A 188 -10.91 -8.47 -0.87
N VAL A 189 -11.11 -8.05 0.38
CA VAL A 189 -12.42 -7.67 0.95
C VAL A 189 -12.59 -6.15 0.89
N ASN A 190 -13.75 -5.66 0.43
CA ASN A 190 -14.03 -4.23 0.32
C ASN A 190 -14.01 -3.55 1.71
N PRO A 191 -13.03 -2.67 2.01
CA PRO A 191 -12.93 -2.02 3.31
C PRO A 191 -13.74 -0.72 3.40
N CYS A 192 -14.31 -0.25 2.29
CA CYS A 192 -14.76 1.11 2.15
C CYS A 192 -16.10 1.36 2.85
N PRO A 193 -16.26 2.52 3.51
CA PRO A 193 -17.51 2.85 4.20
C PRO A 193 -18.67 2.88 3.22
N ARG A 194 -19.85 2.46 3.69
CA ARG A 194 -21.07 2.58 2.88
C ARG A 194 -21.51 4.03 2.90
N HIS A 195 -22.09 4.51 1.80
CA HIS A 195 -22.57 5.89 1.69
C HIS A 195 -23.61 6.27 2.78
N GLU A 196 -24.29 5.29 3.37
CA GLU A 196 -25.26 5.49 4.45
C GLU A 196 -24.61 5.76 5.82
N ASP A 197 -23.40 5.24 6.06
CA ASP A 197 -22.66 5.42 7.32
C ASP A 197 -22.14 6.87 7.48
N SER A 198 -21.90 7.56 6.36
CA SER A 198 -21.51 8.98 6.36
C SER A 198 -22.64 9.95 6.73
N ALA A 199 -23.91 9.51 6.60
CA ALA A 199 -25.09 10.37 6.83
C ALA A 199 -25.65 10.25 8.25
N GLN A 200 -25.48 9.11 8.92
CA GLN A 200 -26.03 8.89 10.26
C GLN A 200 -25.29 9.64 11.37
N MET A 201 -24.03 10.04 11.16
CA MET A 201 -23.26 10.76 12.18
C MET A 201 -23.59 12.26 12.26
N VAL A 202 -24.10 12.86 11.17
CA VAL A 202 -24.54 14.27 11.15
C VAL A 202 -25.85 14.47 11.94
N LEU A 203 -26.63 13.40 12.14
CA LEU A 203 -27.90 13.45 12.88
C LEU A 203 -27.76 13.08 14.37
N SER A 204 -26.62 12.56 14.81
CA SER A 204 -26.36 12.28 16.24
C SER A 204 -25.67 13.43 16.98
N GLU A 205 -25.27 14.49 16.26
CA GLU A 205 -24.65 15.71 16.83
C GLU A 205 -25.54 16.97 16.69
N LEU A 206 -26.81 16.80 16.32
CA LEU A 206 -27.87 17.82 16.38
C LEU A 206 -28.95 17.43 17.39
#